data_AF-A0A523BUF4-F1
#
_entry.id   AF-A0A523BUF4-F1
#
_cell.length_a   1.000
_cell.length_b   1.000
_cell.length_c   1.000
_cell.angle_alpha   90.00
_cell.angle_beta   90.00
_cell.angle_gamma   90.00
#
_symmetry.space_group_name_H-M   'P 1'
#
loop_
_entity.id
_entity.type
_entity.pdbx_description
1 polymer ?
#
loop_
_entity_poly.entity_id
_entity_poly.type
_entity_poly.pdbx_seq_one_letter_code
_entity_poly.pdbx_strand_id
1 'polypeptide(L)'
;MICFDEGRLLAYLDGQLSPRESREVGAHLAACPRCRDVLAGLAAAREEVGRLLSPYHSAALNLPVPRPPAWPRAAYAGAPKTGKGVVSWTENKKNPPATPKKPPKSSSK
;
A
#
# COMPACT_ATOMS: atom_id res chain seq x y z
N MET A 1 -5.29 -26.79 19.61
CA MET A 1 -4.50 -25.55 19.62
C MET A 1 -4.85 -24.78 18.35
N ILE A 2 -5.33 -23.54 18.48
CA ILE A 2 -5.81 -22.74 17.34
C ILE A 2 -4.59 -22.06 16.70
N CYS A 3 -4.48 -22.12 15.37
CA CYS A 3 -3.42 -21.45 14.62
C CYS A 3 -3.67 -19.93 14.55
N PHE A 4 -2.61 -19.14 14.42
CA PHE A 4 -2.74 -17.71 14.16
C PHE A 4 -3.23 -17.43 12.74
N ASP A 5 -3.94 -16.32 12.59
CA ASP A 5 -4.34 -15.79 11.30
C ASP A 5 -3.15 -15.18 10.55
N GLU A 6 -3.31 -15.02 9.25
CA GLU A 6 -2.28 -14.49 8.35
C GLU A 6 -1.89 -13.04 8.70
N GLY A 7 -2.85 -12.21 9.11
CA GLY A 7 -2.60 -10.82 9.47
C GLY A 7 -1.68 -10.68 10.69
N ARG A 8 -1.85 -11.57 11.68
CA ARG A 8 -0.96 -11.60 12.85
C ARG A 8 0.43 -12.12 12.52
N LEU A 9 0.57 -13.05 11.58
CA LEU A 9 1.87 -13.51 11.07
C LEU A 9 2.58 -12.43 10.24
N LEU A 10 1.84 -11.65 9.45
CA LEU A 10 2.37 -10.47 8.75
C LEU A 10 2.85 -9.40 9.74
N ALA A 11 2.04 -9.07 10.75
CA ALA A 11 2.43 -8.12 11.79
C ALA A 11 3.69 -8.58 12.56
N TYR A 12 3.86 -9.90 12.74
CA TYR A 12 5.08 -10.48 13.29
C TYR A 12 6.29 -10.26 12.37
N LEU A 13 6.15 -10.52 11.06
CA LEU A 13 7.21 -10.27 10.07
C LEU A 13 7.59 -8.78 9.97
N ASP A 14 6.62 -7.88 10.08
CA ASP A 14 6.83 -6.44 10.00
C ASP A 14 7.30 -5.81 11.33
N GLY A 15 7.43 -6.62 12.40
CA GLY A 15 7.85 -6.15 13.71
C GLY A 15 6.84 -5.22 14.39
N GLN A 16 5.57 -5.26 13.99
CA GLN A 16 4.49 -4.40 14.49
C GLN A 16 3.79 -4.95 15.74
N LEU A 17 4.14 -6.16 16.18
CA LEU A 17 3.60 -6.74 17.41
C LEU A 17 4.32 -6.21 18.65
N SER A 18 3.59 -6.10 19.76
CA SER A 18 4.22 -5.79 21.05
C SER A 18 5.21 -6.89 21.46
N PRO A 19 6.19 -6.61 22.35
CA PRO A 19 7.16 -7.62 22.78
C PRO A 19 6.51 -8.88 23.39
N ARG A 20 5.36 -8.73 24.05
CA ARG A 20 4.60 -9.85 24.61
C ARG A 20 3.99 -10.71 23.50
N GLU A 21 3.30 -10.09 22.56
CA GLU A 21 2.64 -10.79 21.45
C GLU A 21 3.65 -11.48 20.53
N SER A 22 4.80 -10.85 20.30
CA SER A 22 5.89 -11.45 19.51
C SER A 22 6.43 -12.72 20.16
N ARG A 23 6.55 -12.76 21.51
CA ARG A 23 6.92 -13.98 22.24
C ARG A 23 5.85 -15.07 22.13
N GLU A 24 4.58 -14.71 22.24
CA GLU A 24 3.46 -15.65 22.11
C GLU A 24 3.43 -16.28 20.70
N VAL A 25 3.62 -15.46 19.65
CA VAL A 25 3.71 -15.93 18.26
C VAL A 25 4.95 -16.80 18.07
N GLY A 26 6.11 -16.38 18.58
CA GLY A 26 7.35 -17.16 18.51
C GLY A 26 7.24 -18.54 19.17
N ALA A 27 6.61 -18.61 20.36
CA ALA A 27 6.37 -19.88 21.04
C ALA A 27 5.45 -20.82 20.24
N HIS A 28 4.41 -20.27 19.60
CA HIS A 28 3.54 -21.05 18.72
C HIS A 28 4.27 -21.54 17.47
N LEU A 29 5.10 -20.71 16.84
CA LEU A 29 5.89 -21.08 15.67
C LEU A 29 6.88 -22.22 15.97
N ALA A 30 7.43 -22.27 17.19
CA ALA A 30 8.27 -23.37 17.62
C ALA A 30 7.51 -24.71 17.68
N ALA A 31 6.20 -24.69 17.98
CA ALA A 31 5.37 -25.88 18.14
C ALA A 31 4.52 -26.23 16.90
N CYS A 32 4.26 -25.29 15.99
CA CYS A 32 3.30 -25.46 14.89
C CYS A 32 3.99 -25.43 13.51
N PRO A 33 4.11 -26.57 12.81
CA PRO A 33 4.67 -26.60 11.45
C PRO A 33 3.83 -25.81 10.44
N ARG A 34 2.50 -25.92 10.51
CA ARG A 34 1.60 -25.20 9.59
C ARG A 34 1.81 -23.68 9.62
N CYS A 35 1.94 -23.09 10.80
CA CYS A 35 2.18 -21.65 10.91
C CYS A 35 3.58 -21.26 10.42
N ARG A 36 4.58 -22.15 10.54
CA ARG A 36 5.91 -21.93 9.94
C ARG A 36 5.85 -21.94 8.42
N ASP A 37 5.10 -22.86 7.83
CA ASP A 37 4.94 -22.94 6.37
C ASP A 37 4.25 -21.69 5.82
N VAL A 38 3.19 -21.24 6.48
CA VAL A 38 2.51 -19.98 6.12
C VAL A 38 3.46 -18.78 6.27
N LEU A 39 4.17 -18.67 7.39
CA LEU A 39 5.13 -17.59 7.63
C LEU A 39 6.23 -17.57 6.56
N ALA A 40 6.75 -18.74 6.17
CA ALA A 40 7.76 -18.86 5.13
C ALA A 40 7.23 -18.41 3.76
N GLY A 41 5.99 -18.76 3.42
CA GLY A 41 5.33 -18.30 2.19
C GLY A 41 5.16 -16.77 2.16
N LEU A 42 4.72 -16.17 3.27
CA LEU A 42 4.59 -14.72 3.41
C LEU A 42 5.94 -14.00 3.30
N ALA A 43 6.98 -14.55 3.95
CA ALA A 43 8.33 -14.01 3.88
C ALA A 43 8.89 -14.07 2.44
N ALA A 44 8.69 -15.18 1.74
CA ALA A 44 9.11 -15.32 0.34
C ALA A 44 8.38 -14.33 -0.59
N ALA A 45 7.08 -14.14 -0.41
CA ALA A 45 6.31 -13.15 -1.17
C ALA A 45 6.81 -11.72 -0.92
N ARG A 46 7.10 -11.37 0.34
CA ARG A 46 7.67 -10.07 0.73
C ARG A 46 9.03 -9.81 0.08
N GLU A 47 9.92 -10.80 0.13
CA GLU A 47 11.24 -10.73 -0.51
C GLU A 47 11.12 -10.57 -2.04
N GLU A 48 10.25 -11.34 -2.68
CA GLU A 48 10.04 -11.26 -4.13
C GLU A 48 9.51 -9.89 -4.57
N VAL A 49 8.54 -9.34 -3.85
CA VAL A 49 8.06 -7.98 -4.09
C VAL A 49 9.20 -6.96 -3.91
N GLY A 50 9.99 -7.11 -2.84
CA GLY A 50 11.16 -6.26 -2.61
C GLY A 50 12.16 -6.30 -3.77
N ARG A 51 12.44 -7.50 -4.29
CA ARG A 51 13.33 -7.72 -5.44
C ARG A 51 12.78 -7.05 -6.71
N LEU A 52 11.50 -7.23 -7.01
CA LEU A 52 10.84 -6.63 -8.18
C LEU A 52 10.82 -5.09 -8.10
N LEU A 53 10.66 -4.53 -6.91
CA LEU A 53 10.61 -3.09 -6.70
C LEU A 53 11.99 -2.43 -6.52
N SER A 54 13.04 -3.21 -6.23
CA SER A 54 14.40 -2.70 -5.97
C SER A 54 14.92 -1.74 -7.06
N PRO A 55 14.79 -2.02 -8.37
CA PRO A 55 15.26 -1.11 -9.42
C PRO A 55 14.55 0.25 -9.41
N TYR A 56 13.29 0.28 -8.95
CA TYR A 56 12.48 1.50 -8.90
C TYR A 56 12.73 2.33 -7.63
N HIS A 57 13.36 1.75 -6.61
CA HIS A 57 13.58 2.43 -5.33
C HIS A 57 14.38 3.73 -5.50
N SER A 58 15.43 3.71 -6.32
CA SER A 58 16.25 4.89 -6.62
C SER A 58 15.48 5.96 -7.40
N ALA A 59 14.66 5.57 -8.38
CA ALA A 59 13.82 6.49 -9.13
C ALA A 59 12.76 7.15 -8.24
N ALA A 60 12.17 6.40 -7.31
CA ALA A 60 11.19 6.91 -6.34
C ALA A 60 11.79 7.92 -5.36
N LEU A 61 13.03 7.72 -4.91
CA LEU A 61 13.71 8.68 -4.03
C LEU A 61 14.11 9.97 -4.74
N ASN A 62 14.30 9.91 -6.06
CA ASN A 62 14.65 11.07 -6.89
C ASN A 62 13.43 11.70 -7.59
N LEU A 63 12.21 11.28 -7.24
CA LEU A 63 11.02 11.90 -7.79
C LEU A 63 10.96 13.36 -7.34
N PRO A 64 10.77 14.32 -8.27
CA PRO A 64 10.48 15.70 -7.90
C PRO A 64 9.06 15.75 -7.34
N VAL A 65 8.89 15.39 -6.07
CA VAL A 65 7.60 15.50 -5.39
C VAL A 65 7.34 17.00 -5.17
N PRO A 66 6.38 17.62 -5.88
CA PRO A 66 6.10 19.02 -5.67
C PRO A 66 5.63 19.20 -4.23
N ARG A 67 6.22 20.18 -3.54
CA ARG A 67 5.72 20.57 -2.22
C ARG A 67 4.24 20.91 -2.41
N PRO A 68 3.31 20.25 -1.70
CA PRO A 68 1.91 20.61 -1.81
C PRO A 68 1.79 22.10 -1.49
N PRO A 69 0.90 22.84 -2.17
CA PRO A 69 0.70 24.25 -1.88
C PRO A 69 0.44 24.43 -0.39
N ALA A 70 0.76 25.60 0.16
CA ALA A 70 0.35 25.96 1.52
C ALA A 70 -1.18 26.10 1.53
N TRP A 71 -1.88 24.97 1.55
CA TRP A 71 -3.31 24.93 1.74
C TRP A 71 -3.56 25.52 3.12
N PRO A 72 -4.39 26.57 3.24
CA PRO A 72 -4.72 27.12 4.55
C PRO A 72 -5.34 26.00 5.38
N ARG A 73 -5.09 26.00 6.70
CA ARG A 73 -5.56 24.96 7.64
C ARG A 73 -7.07 24.65 7.56
N ALA A 74 -7.84 25.56 6.96
CA ALA A 74 -9.26 25.43 6.65
C ALA A 74 -9.59 24.48 5.47
N ALA A 75 -8.65 24.18 4.57
CA ALA A 75 -8.94 23.40 3.35
C ALA A 75 -9.28 21.92 3.63
N TYR A 76 -8.88 21.37 4.79
CA TYR A 76 -9.29 20.03 5.25
C TYR A 76 -10.33 20.06 6.37
N ALA A 77 -10.90 21.23 6.67
CA ALA A 77 -11.93 21.36 7.70
C ALA A 77 -13.23 20.59 7.36
N GLY A 78 -13.38 20.12 6.12
CA GLY A 78 -14.48 19.27 5.67
C GLY A 78 -14.17 17.77 5.57
N ALA A 79 -12.97 17.31 5.96
CA ALA A 79 -12.70 15.87 5.98
C ALA A 79 -13.60 15.21 7.05
N PRO A 80 -14.49 14.27 6.67
CA PRO A 80 -15.42 13.66 7.62
C PRO A 80 -14.62 12.91 8.68
N LYS A 81 -14.73 13.36 9.94
CA LYS A 81 -13.99 12.78 11.09
C LYS A 81 -14.60 11.49 11.62
N THR A 82 -15.57 10.91 10.92
CA THR A 82 -16.26 9.69 11.33
C THR A 82 -15.88 8.57 10.38
N GLY A 83 -15.18 7.57 10.92
CA GLY A 83 -14.99 6.29 10.24
C GLY A 83 -16.36 5.69 9.92
N LYS A 84 -16.74 5.73 8.64
CA LYS A 84 -17.78 4.97 7.91
C LYS A 84 -18.07 5.77 6.63
N GLY A 85 -17.29 5.55 5.57
CA GLY A 85 -17.54 6.23 4.31
C GLY A 85 -16.54 5.84 3.24
N VAL A 86 -16.92 4.86 2.40
CA VAL A 86 -16.26 4.58 1.12
C VAL A 86 -16.19 5.89 0.34
N VAL A 87 -15.00 6.28 -0.12
CA VAL A 87 -14.82 7.42 -1.02
C VAL A 87 -15.58 7.15 -2.31
N SER A 88 -16.74 7.79 -2.47
CA SER A 88 -17.45 7.85 -3.74
C SER A 88 -16.76 8.89 -4.62
N TRP A 89 -16.13 8.42 -5.68
CA TRP A 89 -15.55 9.28 -6.71
C TRP A 89 -16.68 9.92 -7.50
N THR A 90 -16.91 11.22 -7.32
CA THR A 90 -17.76 11.97 -8.23
C THR A 90 -16.90 12.66 -9.28
N GLU A 91 -17.20 12.35 -10.55
CA GLU A 91 -16.60 12.91 -11.76
C GLU A 91 -16.57 14.45 -11.69
N ASN A 92 -15.38 15.05 -11.52
CA ASN A 92 -15.24 16.50 -11.46
C ASN A 92 -15.39 17.09 -12.87
N LYS A 93 -16.62 17.48 -13.24
CA LYS A 93 -16.95 18.12 -14.53
C LYS A 93 -16.23 19.46 -14.78
N LYS A 94 -15.52 20.03 -13.79
CA LYS A 94 -14.95 21.38 -13.89
C LYS A 94 -13.51 21.43 -14.43
N ASN A 95 -12.83 20.30 -14.59
CA ASN A 95 -11.48 20.28 -15.18
C ASN A 95 -11.18 18.93 -15.87
N PRO A 96 -11.48 18.76 -17.16
CA PRO A 96 -11.15 17.52 -17.87
C PRO A 96 -9.62 17.41 -18.06
N PRO A 97 -9.03 16.20 -17.96
CA PRO A 97 -7.63 16.01 -18.28
C PRO A 97 -7.35 16.36 -19.75
N ALA A 98 -6.26 17.08 -20.00
CA ALA A 98 -5.84 17.47 -21.35
C ALA A 98 -5.64 16.21 -22.22
N THR A 99 -6.40 16.10 -23.30
CA THR A 99 -6.28 14.99 -24.25
C THR A 99 -5.04 15.17 -25.13
N PRO A 100 -4.32 14.09 -25.49
CA PRO A 100 -3.22 14.17 -26.45
C PRO A 100 -3.75 14.54 -27.84
N LYS A 101 -3.13 15.54 -28.47
CA LYS A 101 -3.48 16.04 -29.82
C LYS A 101 -3.40 14.91 -30.85
N LYS A 102 -4.49 14.68 -31.57
CA LYS A 102 -4.61 13.71 -32.67
C LYS A 102 -3.68 14.13 -33.83
N PRO A 103 -2.91 13.21 -34.46
CA PRO A 103 -2.14 13.55 -35.66
C PRO A 103 -3.05 13.89 -36.85
N PRO A 104 -2.57 14.71 -37.83
CA PRO A 104 -3.38 15.17 -38.95
C PRO A 104 -3.78 14.01 -39.88
N LYS A 105 -5.05 14.01 -40.28
CA LYS A 105 -5.61 13.03 -41.24
C LYS A 105 -5.09 13.33 -42.64
N SER A 106 -4.45 12.35 -43.28
CA SER A 106 -4.09 12.35 -44.70
C SER A 106 -5.33 12.24 -45.59
N SER A 107 -5.42 13.13 -46.59
CA SER A 107 -6.40 13.11 -47.67
C SER A 107 -6.20 11.93 -48.63
N SER A 108 -7.30 11.26 -49.01
CA SER A 108 -7.50 10.45 -50.22
C SER A 108 -8.90 9.82 -50.10
N LYS A 109 -9.75 9.74 -51.11
CA LYS A 109 -9.75 10.12 -52.52
C LYS A 109 -11.22 10.12 -52.95
#